data_AF-I6S9S3-F1
#
_entry.id   AF-I6S9S3-F1
#
_cell.length_a   1.000
_cell.length_b   1.000
_cell.length_c   1.000
_cell.angle_alpha   90.00
_cell.angle_beta   90.00
_cell.angle_gamma   90.00
#
_symmetry.space_group_name_H-M   'P 1'
#
loop_
_entity.id
_entity.type
_entity.pdbx_description
1 polymer ?
#
loop_
_entity_poly.entity_id
_entity_poly.type
_entity_poly.pdbx_seq_one_letter_code
_entity_poly.pdbx_strand_id
1 'polypeptide(L)'
;MLYVTRHGETTWNAAERVCGRADAPLTEKGQKQAEKLAEKVSELQIPVTKIIHSPLQRAKDTAQAVADKLHLPMEVDERLIEMDFGEYDGMPSHETIFQEARQEFAVRFPNGESVLDVYARVVPLIEECLADEENVYLLVCHNALIRIMNAYFHPMPNETFFDFFVENTELVTFPSKHELNTIKS
;
A
#
# COMPACT_ATOMS: atom_id res chain seq x y z
N MET A 1 15.70 -3.16 4.88
CA MET A 1 14.86 -3.72 3.79
C MET A 1 13.42 -3.41 4.15
N LEU A 2 12.59 -3.02 3.19
CA LEU A 2 11.19 -2.69 3.44
C LEU A 2 10.28 -3.57 2.58
N TYR A 3 9.42 -4.35 3.23
CA TYR A 3 8.40 -5.14 2.54
C TYR A 3 7.08 -4.37 2.55
N VAL A 4 6.38 -4.36 1.42
CA VAL A 4 5.10 -3.68 1.28
C VAL A 4 4.14 -4.60 0.53
N THR A 5 2.89 -4.65 0.97
CA THR A 5 1.87 -5.44 0.31
C THR A 5 0.52 -4.73 0.31
N ARG A 6 -0.25 -4.98 -0.75
CA ARG A 6 -1.63 -4.55 -0.84
C ARG A 6 -2.52 -5.50 -0.04
N HIS A 7 -3.52 -4.96 0.65
CA HIS A 7 -4.56 -5.77 1.28
C HIS A 7 -5.19 -6.82 0.33
N GLY A 8 -5.82 -7.86 0.88
CA GLY A 8 -6.59 -8.86 0.14
C GLY A 8 -7.76 -8.26 -0.66
N GLU A 9 -8.30 -9.00 -1.62
CA GLU A 9 -9.44 -8.56 -2.42
C GLU A 9 -10.64 -8.17 -1.54
N THR A 10 -11.23 -7.01 -1.82
CA THR A 10 -12.47 -6.53 -1.19
C THR A 10 -13.67 -6.72 -2.08
N THR A 11 -14.87 -6.63 -1.50
CA THR A 11 -16.14 -6.61 -2.25
C THR A 11 -16.18 -5.53 -3.34
N TRP A 12 -15.53 -4.38 -3.12
CA TRP A 12 -15.44 -3.31 -4.11
C TRP A 12 -14.38 -3.58 -5.18
N ASN A 13 -13.28 -4.27 -4.86
CA ASN A 13 -12.34 -4.73 -5.88
C ASN A 13 -13.01 -5.74 -6.82
N ALA A 14 -13.73 -6.72 -6.26
CA ALA A 14 -14.44 -7.73 -7.04
C ALA A 14 -15.55 -7.12 -7.93
N ALA A 15 -16.10 -5.97 -7.52
CA ALA A 15 -17.09 -5.21 -8.28
C ALA A 15 -16.46 -4.14 -9.20
N GLU A 16 -15.14 -4.08 -9.31
CA GLU A 16 -14.39 -3.07 -10.09
C GLU A 16 -14.80 -1.64 -9.73
N ARG A 17 -14.89 -1.32 -8.44
CA ARG A 17 -15.22 0.01 -7.94
C ARG A 17 -14.00 0.70 -7.35
N VAL A 18 -13.96 2.02 -7.53
CA VAL A 18 -13.01 2.90 -6.83
C VAL A 18 -13.26 2.77 -5.33
N CYS A 19 -12.21 2.47 -4.57
CA CYS A 19 -12.26 2.26 -3.13
C CYS A 19 -11.14 3.05 -2.48
N GLY A 20 -11.42 4.30 -2.12
CA GLY A 20 -10.54 5.16 -1.34
C GLY A 20 -10.68 4.82 0.13
N ARG A 21 -11.38 5.67 0.88
CA ARG A 21 -11.49 5.54 2.34
C ARG A 21 -12.73 4.80 2.81
N ALA A 22 -13.64 4.44 1.91
CA ALA A 22 -14.70 3.49 2.21
C ALA A 22 -14.13 2.16 2.76
N ASP A 23 -14.74 1.62 3.81
CA ASP A 23 -14.24 0.41 4.46
C ASP A 23 -14.94 -0.86 3.90
N ALA A 24 -14.71 -1.11 2.61
CA ALA A 24 -15.21 -2.32 1.96
C ALA A 24 -14.51 -3.56 2.54
N PRO A 25 -15.26 -4.56 3.04
CA PRO A 25 -14.67 -5.74 3.68
C PRO A 25 -13.98 -6.64 2.65
N LEU A 26 -13.05 -7.47 3.14
CA LEU A 26 -12.44 -8.55 2.36
C LEU A 26 -13.51 -9.55 1.88
N THR A 27 -13.32 -10.08 0.68
CA THR A 27 -14.08 -11.26 0.21
C THR A 27 -13.52 -12.54 0.84
N GLU A 28 -14.21 -13.67 0.70
CA GLU A 28 -13.63 -14.99 1.04
C GLU A 28 -12.32 -15.26 0.29
N LYS A 29 -12.22 -14.78 -0.95
CA LYS A 29 -10.98 -14.84 -1.74
C LYS A 29 -9.91 -13.95 -1.13
N GLY A 30 -10.26 -12.74 -0.68
CA GLY A 30 -9.37 -11.82 0.03
C GLY A 30 -8.82 -12.39 1.33
N GLN A 31 -9.65 -13.10 2.10
CA GLN A 31 -9.21 -13.79 3.32
C GLN A 31 -8.19 -14.89 3.01
N LYS A 32 -8.48 -15.74 2.01
CA LYS A 32 -7.53 -16.78 1.55
C LYS A 32 -6.25 -16.21 0.97
N GLN A 33 -6.32 -15.03 0.35
CA GLN A 33 -5.14 -14.29 -0.11
C GLN A 33 -4.27 -13.86 1.09
N ALA A 34 -4.88 -13.34 2.15
CA ALA A 34 -4.16 -12.95 3.37
C ALA A 34 -3.49 -14.15 4.06
N GLU A 35 -4.15 -15.30 4.13
CA GLU A 35 -3.55 -16.55 4.64
C GLU A 35 -2.32 -16.96 3.80
N LYS A 36 -2.43 -16.92 2.46
CA LYS A 36 -1.31 -17.23 1.56
C LYS A 36 -0.17 -16.22 1.68
N LEU A 37 -0.48 -14.95 1.92
CA LEU A 37 0.52 -13.94 2.21
C LEU A 37 1.31 -14.31 3.47
N ALA A 38 0.64 -14.76 4.52
CA ALA A 38 1.30 -15.19 5.75
C ALA A 38 2.30 -16.35 5.50
N GLU A 39 1.93 -17.33 4.65
CA GLU A 39 2.86 -18.37 4.20
C GLU A 39 4.09 -17.78 3.49
N LYS A 40 3.87 -16.91 2.50
CA LYS A 40 4.98 -16.29 1.75
C LYS A 40 5.91 -15.48 2.65
N VAL A 41 5.36 -14.71 3.59
CA VAL A 41 6.15 -13.91 4.52
C VAL A 41 6.97 -14.81 5.46
N SER A 42 6.46 -15.98 5.84
CA SER A 42 7.18 -16.96 6.67
C SER A 42 8.42 -17.56 5.99
N GLU A 43 8.44 -17.53 4.65
CA GLU A 43 9.50 -18.11 3.82
C GLU A 43 10.55 -17.07 3.38
N LEU A 44 10.42 -15.80 3.78
CA LEU A 44 11.38 -14.76 3.43
C LEU A 44 12.75 -15.04 4.03
N GLN A 45 13.79 -14.84 3.21
CA GLN A 45 15.17 -14.97 3.66
C GLN A 45 15.55 -13.95 4.74
N ILE A 46 15.01 -12.73 4.63
CA ILE A 46 15.14 -11.70 5.65
C ILE A 46 13.79 -11.64 6.39
N PRO A 47 13.72 -12.09 7.65
CA PRO A 47 12.46 -12.20 8.37
C PRO A 47 11.91 -10.82 8.74
N VAL A 48 10.59 -10.66 8.61
CA VAL A 48 9.87 -9.50 9.13
C VAL A 48 9.85 -9.56 10.65
N THR A 49 10.11 -8.43 11.31
CA THR A 49 10.08 -8.31 12.78
C THR A 49 8.90 -7.47 13.28
N LYS A 50 8.35 -6.60 12.44
CA LYS A 50 7.24 -5.70 12.80
C LYS A 50 6.33 -5.43 11.61
N ILE A 51 5.02 -5.40 11.87
CA ILE A 51 4.00 -5.08 10.87
C ILE A 51 3.44 -3.69 11.16
N ILE A 52 3.30 -2.86 10.12
CA ILE A 52 2.55 -1.60 10.20
C ILE A 52 1.44 -1.67 9.17
N HIS A 53 0.22 -1.31 9.56
CA HIS A 53 -0.93 -1.39 8.68
C HIS A 53 -1.72 -0.09 8.62
N SER A 54 -2.41 0.09 7.51
CA SER A 54 -3.42 1.13 7.35
C SER A 54 -4.57 0.99 8.37
N PRO A 55 -5.20 2.10 8.81
CA PRO A 55 -6.35 2.03 9.72
C PRO A 55 -7.59 1.33 9.15
N LEU A 56 -7.69 1.15 7.82
CA LEU A 56 -8.86 0.54 7.18
C LEU A 56 -8.92 -0.98 7.45
N GLN A 57 -10.11 -1.50 7.76
CA GLN A 57 -10.30 -2.87 8.25
C GLN A 57 -9.75 -3.91 7.27
N ARG A 58 -9.90 -3.71 5.96
CA ARG A 58 -9.34 -4.60 4.93
C ARG A 58 -7.82 -4.82 5.04
N ALA A 59 -7.07 -3.77 5.39
CA ALA A 59 -5.62 -3.84 5.56
C ALA A 59 -5.27 -4.47 6.90
N LYS A 60 -6.00 -4.10 7.95
CA LYS A 60 -5.89 -4.71 9.28
C LYS A 60 -6.13 -6.22 9.24
N ASP A 61 -7.21 -6.69 8.60
CA ASP A 61 -7.52 -8.12 8.48
C ASP A 61 -6.42 -8.88 7.72
N THR A 62 -5.88 -8.24 6.66
CA THR A 62 -4.75 -8.81 5.90
C THR A 62 -3.49 -8.90 6.77
N ALA A 63 -3.17 -7.85 7.53
CA ALA A 63 -2.04 -7.80 8.44
C ALA A 63 -2.17 -8.81 9.58
N GLN A 64 -3.38 -8.95 10.13
CA GLN A 64 -3.68 -9.86 11.24
C GLN A 64 -3.38 -11.32 10.86
N ALA A 65 -3.70 -11.76 9.65
CA ALA A 65 -3.38 -13.11 9.18
C ALA A 65 -1.87 -13.40 9.22
N VAL A 66 -1.05 -12.42 8.84
CA VAL A 66 0.42 -12.53 8.91
C VAL A 66 0.90 -12.50 10.35
N ALA A 67 0.38 -11.57 11.15
CA ALA A 67 0.74 -11.39 12.55
C ALA A 67 0.44 -12.65 13.38
N ASP A 68 -0.72 -13.26 13.20
CA ASP A 68 -1.15 -14.46 13.93
C ASP A 68 -0.27 -15.66 13.62
N LYS A 69 0.08 -15.85 12.35
CA LYS A 69 0.93 -16.97 11.92
C LYS A 69 2.36 -16.84 12.44
N LEU A 70 2.90 -15.62 12.40
CA LEU A 70 4.31 -15.35 12.70
C LEU A 70 4.55 -14.86 14.13
N HIS A 71 3.49 -14.66 14.91
CA HIS A 71 3.52 -14.07 16.25
C HIS A 71 4.23 -12.71 16.29
N LEU A 72 3.98 -11.88 15.28
CA LEU A 72 4.61 -10.56 15.14
C LEU A 72 3.76 -9.44 15.76
N PRO A 73 4.38 -8.40 16.33
CA PRO A 73 3.68 -7.20 16.72
C PRO A 73 3.16 -6.47 15.48
N MET A 74 1.97 -5.87 15.60
CA MET A 74 1.40 -4.99 14.60
C MET A 74 1.06 -3.61 15.19
N GLU A 75 1.24 -2.57 14.39
CA GLU A 75 0.91 -1.19 14.72
C GLU A 75 0.07 -0.57 13.60
N VAL A 76 -0.87 0.32 13.97
CA VAL A 76 -1.64 1.11 13.01
C VAL A 76 -0.91 2.42 12.74
N ASP A 77 -0.84 2.83 11.47
CA ASP A 77 -0.35 4.16 11.09
C ASP A 77 -1.30 4.82 10.09
N GLU A 78 -1.85 5.97 10.47
CA GLU A 78 -2.77 6.77 9.66
C GLU A 78 -2.16 7.21 8.33
N ARG A 79 -0.83 7.34 8.25
CA ARG A 79 -0.11 7.68 7.01
C ARG A 79 -0.23 6.59 5.95
N LEU A 80 -0.67 5.38 6.32
CA LEU A 80 -0.95 4.28 5.39
C LEU A 80 -2.43 4.20 4.95
N ILE A 81 -3.30 5.14 5.31
CA ILE A 81 -4.67 5.19 4.77
C ILE A 81 -4.66 5.35 3.25
N GLU A 82 -5.60 4.71 2.53
CA GLU A 82 -5.69 4.86 1.08
C GLU A 82 -5.90 6.33 0.70
N MET A 83 -5.47 6.67 -0.52
CA MET A 83 -5.75 7.95 -1.12
C MET A 83 -7.25 8.25 -1.07
N ASP A 84 -7.59 9.44 -0.58
CA ASP A 84 -8.97 9.91 -0.60
C ASP A 84 -9.39 10.29 -2.03
N PHE A 85 -10.19 9.44 -2.67
CA PHE A 85 -10.74 9.74 -3.99
C PHE A 85 -11.98 10.64 -3.93
N GLY A 86 -12.43 11.05 -2.73
CA GLY A 86 -13.52 11.99 -2.54
C GLY A 86 -14.81 11.54 -3.24
N GLU A 87 -15.36 12.39 -4.11
CA GLU A 87 -16.61 12.13 -4.83
C GLU A 87 -16.56 10.93 -5.79
N TYR A 88 -15.38 10.40 -6.10
CA TYR A 88 -15.21 9.24 -6.98
C TYR A 88 -15.39 7.89 -6.25
N ASP A 89 -15.46 7.87 -4.91
CA ASP A 89 -15.62 6.62 -4.16
C ASP A 89 -16.89 5.85 -4.56
N GLY A 90 -16.73 4.55 -4.81
CA GLY A 90 -17.81 3.64 -5.13
C GLY A 90 -18.22 3.63 -6.61
N MET A 91 -17.73 4.52 -7.46
CA MET A 91 -18.02 4.46 -8.90
C MET A 91 -17.24 3.33 -9.59
N PRO A 92 -17.66 2.86 -10.79
CA PRO A 92 -16.87 1.90 -11.54
C PRO A 92 -15.48 2.46 -11.87
N SER A 93 -14.43 1.69 -11.59
CA SER A 93 -13.05 2.15 -11.75
C SER A 93 -12.68 2.38 -13.21
N HIS A 94 -13.41 1.79 -14.17
CA HIS A 94 -13.17 2.00 -15.60
C HIS A 94 -13.85 3.27 -16.16
N GLU A 95 -14.58 4.03 -15.35
CA GLU A 95 -15.20 5.29 -15.77
C GLU A 95 -14.14 6.30 -16.25
N THR A 96 -14.36 6.86 -17.45
CA THR A 96 -13.42 7.80 -18.08
C THR A 96 -13.14 9.01 -17.20
N ILE A 97 -14.17 9.54 -16.52
CA ILE A 97 -14.03 10.70 -15.64
C ILE A 97 -13.06 10.45 -14.48
N PHE A 98 -12.97 9.23 -13.96
CA PHE A 98 -12.00 8.87 -12.93
C PHE A 98 -10.61 8.66 -13.53
N GLN A 99 -10.54 7.98 -14.68
CA GLN A 99 -9.28 7.71 -15.37
C GLN A 99 -8.58 8.97 -15.86
N GLU A 100 -9.32 10.01 -16.25
CA GLU A 100 -8.77 11.32 -16.60
C GLU A 100 -8.36 12.09 -15.34
N ALA A 101 -9.23 12.16 -14.33
CA ALA A 101 -8.97 12.93 -13.10
C ALA A 101 -7.74 12.46 -12.34
N ARG A 102 -7.45 11.15 -12.36
CA ARG A 102 -6.30 10.60 -11.63
C ARG A 102 -4.95 10.95 -12.24
N GLN A 103 -4.86 11.42 -13.48
CA GLN A 103 -3.57 11.61 -14.18
C GLN A 103 -2.72 12.77 -13.64
N GLU A 104 -3.31 13.67 -12.86
CA GLU A 104 -2.67 14.90 -12.40
C GLU A 104 -2.16 14.76 -10.97
N PHE A 105 -0.84 14.92 -10.76
CA PHE A 105 -0.24 14.69 -9.44
C PHE A 105 -0.61 15.74 -8.39
N ALA A 106 -0.69 17.00 -8.82
CA ALA A 106 -0.89 18.15 -7.95
C ALA A 106 -2.37 18.53 -7.80
N VAL A 107 -3.27 17.92 -8.58
CA VAL A 107 -4.69 18.20 -8.53
C VAL A 107 -5.33 17.27 -7.50
N ARG A 108 -6.09 17.85 -6.57
CA ARG A 108 -6.89 17.07 -5.62
C ARG A 108 -8.15 16.59 -6.28
N PHE A 109 -8.56 15.36 -5.98
CA PHE A 109 -9.95 14.96 -6.23
C PHE A 109 -10.90 15.89 -5.45
N PRO A 110 -12.13 16.17 -5.93
CA PRO A 110 -13.13 16.92 -5.18
C PRO A 110 -13.37 16.28 -3.82
N ASN A 111 -13.17 17.05 -2.75
CA ASN A 111 -13.20 16.57 -1.36
C ASN A 111 -12.23 15.43 -1.04
N GLY A 112 -11.16 15.28 -1.82
CA GLY A 112 -10.16 14.23 -1.67
C GLY A 112 -8.71 14.74 -1.66
N GLU A 113 -7.77 13.81 -1.85
CA GLU A 113 -6.33 14.05 -1.85
C GLU A 113 -5.79 14.21 -3.28
N SER A 114 -4.62 14.83 -3.41
CA SER A 114 -3.76 14.75 -4.59
C SER A 114 -2.66 13.72 -4.36
N VAL A 115 -1.97 13.30 -5.43
CA VAL A 115 -0.81 12.40 -5.30
C VAL A 115 0.26 13.04 -4.39
N LEU A 116 0.45 14.36 -4.49
CA LEU A 116 1.40 15.10 -3.66
C LEU A 116 1.02 15.13 -2.17
N ASP A 117 -0.27 15.19 -1.82
CA ASP A 117 -0.72 15.11 -0.43
C ASP A 117 -0.36 13.75 0.19
N VAL A 118 -0.63 12.69 -0.57
CA VAL A 118 -0.33 11.32 -0.15
C VAL A 118 1.18 11.10 -0.05
N TYR A 119 1.96 11.60 -1.01
CA TYR A 119 3.42 11.57 -0.97
C TYR A 119 3.94 12.26 0.30
N ALA A 120 3.46 13.47 0.60
CA ALA A 120 3.90 14.24 1.76
C ALA A 120 3.65 13.52 3.10
N ARG A 121 2.55 12.76 3.23
CA ARG A 121 2.27 12.01 4.46
C ARG A 121 2.98 10.66 4.55
N VAL A 122 3.22 9.98 3.43
CA VAL A 122 3.80 8.62 3.46
C VAL A 122 5.33 8.63 3.55
N VAL A 123 6.01 9.63 2.97
CA VAL A 123 7.48 9.69 2.96
C VAL A 123 8.10 9.71 4.36
N PRO A 124 7.59 10.49 5.35
CA PRO A 124 8.12 10.43 6.72
C PRO A 124 8.11 9.01 7.31
N LEU A 125 7.05 8.22 7.07
CA LEU A 125 6.99 6.83 7.52
C LEU A 125 8.04 5.96 6.83
N ILE A 126 8.24 6.12 5.52
CA ILE A 126 9.28 5.39 4.79
C ILE A 126 10.66 5.70 5.39
N GLU A 127 10.98 6.97 5.60
CA GLU A 127 12.26 7.41 6.16
C GLU A 127 12.48 6.88 7.59
N GLU A 128 11.45 6.88 8.43
CA GLU A 128 11.47 6.30 9.77
C GLU A 128 11.77 4.79 9.72
N CYS A 129 11.05 4.03 8.88
CA CYS A 129 11.29 2.60 8.70
C CYS A 129 12.68 2.29 8.13
N LEU A 130 13.23 3.16 7.26
CA LEU A 130 14.57 3.00 6.69
C LEU A 130 15.70 3.41 7.65
N ALA A 131 15.40 4.29 8.60
CA ALA A 131 16.36 4.73 9.62
C ALA A 131 16.44 3.77 10.82
N ASP A 132 15.42 2.93 11.01
CA ASP A 132 15.42 1.89 12.04
C ASP A 132 16.26 0.68 11.59
N GLU A 133 17.37 0.46 12.28
CA GLU A 133 18.29 -0.66 12.02
C GLU A 133 17.93 -1.94 12.79
N GLU A 134 17.00 -1.86 13.74
CA GLU A 134 16.61 -3.00 14.58
C GLU A 134 15.47 -3.81 13.95
N ASN A 135 14.66 -3.19 13.09
CA ASN A 135 13.46 -3.81 12.54
C ASN A 135 13.47 -3.99 11.03
N VAL A 136 12.80 -5.05 10.59
CA VAL A 136 12.42 -5.30 9.20
C VAL A 136 10.91 -5.24 9.12
N TYR A 137 10.42 -4.29 8.33
CA TYR A 137 9.01 -3.94 8.31
C TYR A 137 8.25 -4.63 7.17
N LEU A 138 7.02 -5.06 7.48
CA LEU A 138 5.96 -5.30 6.49
C LEU A 138 4.92 -4.19 6.62
N LEU A 139 4.77 -3.38 5.56
CA LEU A 139 3.68 -2.41 5.45
C LEU A 139 2.49 -3.03 4.71
N VAL A 140 1.32 -3.04 5.33
CA VAL A 140 0.08 -3.53 4.71
C VAL A 140 -0.85 -2.36 4.42
N CYS A 141 -1.00 -2.02 3.13
CA CYS A 141 -1.72 -0.83 2.70
C CYS A 141 -2.45 -1.05 1.36
N HIS A 142 -2.40 -0.06 0.47
CA HIS A 142 -3.29 0.06 -0.68
C HIS A 142 -2.56 0.48 -1.95
N ASN A 143 -3.17 0.24 -3.11
CA ASN A 143 -2.48 0.33 -4.39
C ASN A 143 -1.96 1.75 -4.71
N ALA A 144 -2.70 2.82 -4.38
CA ALA A 144 -2.21 4.18 -4.65
C ALA A 144 -0.96 4.49 -3.82
N LEU A 145 -0.94 4.07 -2.57
CA LEU A 145 0.22 4.21 -1.67
C LEU A 145 1.43 3.44 -2.17
N ILE A 146 1.26 2.19 -2.58
CA ILE A 146 2.40 1.37 -3.05
C ILE A 146 2.99 1.96 -4.34
N ARG A 147 2.15 2.51 -5.22
CA ARG A 147 2.62 3.25 -6.41
C ARG A 147 3.44 4.48 -6.03
N ILE A 148 2.99 5.25 -5.04
CA ILE A 148 3.70 6.44 -4.56
C ILE A 148 5.02 6.06 -3.88
N MET A 149 5.02 5.01 -3.06
CA MET A 149 6.24 4.44 -2.49
C MET A 149 7.19 3.99 -3.59
N ASN A 150 6.69 3.31 -4.62
CA ASN A 150 7.51 2.90 -5.77
C ASN A 150 8.18 4.11 -6.45
N ALA A 151 7.46 5.21 -6.65
CA ALA A 151 8.03 6.42 -7.23
C ALA A 151 9.08 7.10 -6.32
N TYR A 152 8.99 6.93 -4.99
CA TYR A 152 10.03 7.39 -4.05
C TYR A 152 11.34 6.60 -4.24
N PHE A 153 11.27 5.27 -4.39
CA PHE A 153 12.46 4.41 -4.58
C PHE A 153 12.97 4.40 -6.03
N HIS A 154 12.08 4.55 -7.00
CA HIS A 154 12.36 4.48 -8.43
C HIS A 154 11.76 5.71 -9.12
N PRO A 155 12.49 6.85 -9.18
CA PRO A 155 12.00 8.06 -9.83
C PRO A 155 11.55 7.78 -11.27
N MET A 156 10.32 8.19 -11.58
CA MET A 156 9.68 7.87 -12.86
C MET A 156 8.87 9.05 -13.39
N PRO A 157 8.68 9.15 -14.72
CA PRO A 157 7.89 10.21 -15.32
C PRO A 157 6.38 10.01 -15.08
N ASN A 158 5.59 11.09 -15.15
CA ASN A 158 4.14 11.05 -14.86
C ASN A 158 3.39 10.08 -15.77
N GLU A 159 3.85 9.99 -17.02
CA GLU A 159 3.27 9.18 -18.08
C GLU A 159 3.25 7.69 -17.73
N THR A 160 4.26 7.20 -16.99
CA THR A 160 4.36 5.78 -16.61
C THR A 160 3.98 5.51 -15.15
N PHE A 161 3.72 6.55 -14.36
CA PHE A 161 3.39 6.41 -12.94
C PHE A 161 2.13 5.56 -12.73
N PHE A 162 1.08 5.78 -13.52
CA PHE A 162 -0.19 5.09 -13.37
C PHE A 162 -0.20 3.65 -13.89
N ASP A 163 0.81 3.26 -14.67
CA ASP A 163 0.99 1.90 -15.19
C ASP A 163 1.41 0.92 -14.09
N PHE A 164 2.03 1.43 -13.03
CA PHE A 164 2.40 0.60 -11.88
C PHE A 164 1.15 0.21 -11.08
N PHE A 165 0.96 -1.10 -10.97
CA PHE A 165 -0.15 -1.72 -10.26
C PHE A 165 0.35 -2.94 -9.50
N VAL A 166 -0.18 -3.12 -8.29
CA VAL A 166 0.16 -4.23 -7.41
C VAL A 166 -1.11 -5.02 -7.14
N GLU A 167 -1.03 -6.33 -7.41
CA GLU A 167 -2.14 -7.25 -7.17
C GLU A 167 -2.43 -7.37 -5.67
N ASN A 168 -3.65 -7.76 -5.31
CA ASN A 168 -3.98 -8.02 -3.91
C ASN A 168 -3.04 -9.07 -3.32
N THR A 169 -2.43 -8.76 -2.16
CA THR A 169 -1.42 -9.59 -1.47
C THR A 169 -0.14 -9.91 -2.26
N GLU A 170 0.12 -9.17 -3.34
CA GLU A 170 1.45 -9.17 -3.94
C GLU A 170 2.45 -8.48 -2.99
N LEU A 171 3.63 -9.07 -2.85
CA LEU A 171 4.68 -8.58 -1.96
C LEU A 171 5.71 -7.83 -2.79
N VAL A 172 5.83 -6.53 -2.54
CA VAL A 172 6.84 -5.65 -3.13
C VAL A 172 7.96 -5.45 -2.12
N THR A 173 9.20 -5.43 -2.61
CA THR A 173 10.39 -5.25 -1.79
C THR A 173 11.10 -3.98 -2.21
N PHE A 174 11.45 -3.14 -1.23
CA PHE A 174 12.24 -1.93 -1.44
C PHE A 174 13.57 -2.01 -0.68
N PRO A 175 14.65 -1.45 -1.27
CA PRO A 175 16.00 -1.54 -0.71
C PRO A 175 16.09 -0.92 0.68
N SER A 176 17.06 -1.40 1.46
CA SER A 176 17.50 -0.75 2.69
C SER A 176 18.14 0.63 2.43
N LYS A 177 18.28 1.43 3.49
CA LYS A 177 18.98 2.72 3.43
C LYS A 177 20.41 2.60 2.92
N HIS A 178 21.12 1.54 3.29
CA HIS A 178 22.48 1.30 2.80
C HIS A 178 22.49 1.07 1.28
N GLU A 179 21.57 0.25 0.76
CA GLU A 179 21.47 -0.02 -0.69
C GLU A 179 21.08 1.23 -1.47
N LEU A 180 20.17 2.06 -0.95
CA LEU A 180 19.78 3.34 -1.55
C LEU A 180 20.96 4.30 -1.72
N ASN A 181 21.83 4.40 -0.72
CA ASN A 181 22.99 5.29 -0.78
C ASN A 181 24.03 4.86 -1.83
N THR A 182 24.13 3.56 -2.11
CA THR A 182 25.01 3.00 -3.15
C THR A 182 24.45 3.21 -4.57
N ILE A 183 23.13 3.36 -4.72
CA ILE A 183 22.48 3.62 -6.01
C ILE A 183 22.54 5.11 -6.39
N LYS A 184 22.55 6.00 -5.39
CA LYS A 184 22.57 7.47 -5.59
C LYS A 184 23.99 8.07 -5.72
N SER A 185 25.04 7.27 -5.51
CA SER A 185 26.45 7.65 -5.66
C SER A 185 27.00 7.29 -7.03
#